data_AF-A0A3D2Q0N0-F1
#
_entry.id   AF-A0A3D2Q0N0-F1
#
_cell.length_a   1.000
_cell.length_b   1.000
_cell.length_c   1.000
_cell.angle_alpha   90.00
_cell.angle_beta   90.00
_cell.angle_gamma   90.00
#
_symmetry.space_group_name_H-M   'P 1'
#
loop_
_entity.id
_entity.type
_entity.pdbx_description
1 polymer ?
#
loop_
_entity_poly.entity_id
_entity_poly.type
_entity_poly.pdbx_seq_one_letter_code
_entity_poly.pdbx_strand_id
1 'polypeptide(L)' 'ADLVMMKAAKTMAALTGREEVQKEDVYQIVNLALMHRMRRKPFQDMEVDLEKLSKVLNK' A
#
# COMPACT_ATOMS: atom_id res chain seq x y z
N ALA A 1 12.82 4.69 -0.06
CA ALA A 1 11.59 4.09 0.52
C ALA A 1 10.49 5.14 0.54
N ASP A 2 9.25 4.76 0.26
CA ASP A 2 8.11 5.66 0.26
C ASP A 2 7.67 6.02 1.70
N LEU A 3 7.85 7.29 2.09
CA LEU A 3 7.57 7.78 3.45
C LEU A 3 6.09 7.64 3.81
N VAL A 4 5.18 7.85 2.85
CA VAL A 4 3.73 7.80 3.09
C VAL A 4 3.31 6.36 3.37
N MET A 5 3.77 5.41 2.54
CA MET A 5 3.53 3.98 2.76
C MET A 5 4.04 3.51 4.13
N MET A 6 5.27 3.91 4.50
CA MET A 6 5.86 3.51 5.77
C MET A 6 5.08 4.06 6.97
N LYS A 7 4.70 5.34 6.94
CA LYS A 7 3.91 5.94 8.03
C LYS A 7 2.52 5.33 8.11
N ALA A 8 1.85 5.15 6.98
CA ALA A 8 0.52 4.55 6.94
C ALA A 8 0.51 3.11 7.48
N ALA A 9 1.50 2.29 7.12
CA ALA A 9 1.60 0.92 7.62
C ALA A 9 1.85 0.88 9.14
N LYS A 10 2.72 1.76 9.66
CA LYS A 10 2.94 1.90 11.12
C LYS A 10 1.69 2.37 11.86
N THR A 11 0.98 3.35 11.29
CA THR A 11 -0.29 3.83 11.85
C THR A 11 -1.32 2.71 11.86
N MET A 12 -1.41 1.90 10.81
CA MET A 12 -2.35 0.78 10.76
C MET A 12 -2.02 -0.27 11.82
N ALA A 13 -0.75 -0.65 11.95
CA ALA A 13 -0.31 -1.57 13.00
C ALA A 13 -0.70 -1.05 14.40
N ALA A 14 -0.35 0.20 14.70
CA ALA A 14 -0.68 0.85 15.97
C ALA A 14 -2.20 0.98 16.19
N LEU A 15 -2.97 1.30 15.16
CA LEU A 15 -4.44 1.37 15.21
C LEU A 15 -5.05 0.01 15.57
N THR A 16 -4.45 -1.08 15.09
CA THR A 16 -4.85 -2.45 15.44
C THR A 16 -4.25 -2.97 16.76
N GLY A 17 -3.57 -2.10 17.53
CA GLY A 17 -2.99 -2.46 18.83
C GLY A 17 -1.71 -3.28 18.75
N ARG A 18 -1.02 -3.28 17.60
CA ARG A 18 0.25 -3.98 17.39
C ARG A 18 1.42 -2.98 17.29
N GLU A 19 2.59 -3.41 17.73
CA GLU A 19 3.84 -2.64 17.58
C GLU A 19 4.61 -3.02 16.30
N GLU A 20 4.31 -4.18 15.74
CA GLU A 20 4.94 -4.68 14.52
C GLU A 20 4.02 -4.56 13.31
N VAL A 21 4.58 -4.03 12.23
CA VAL A 21 3.92 -3.95 10.92
C VAL A 21 3.90 -5.33 10.27
N GLN A 22 2.73 -5.76 9.82
CA GLN A 22 2.53 -6.98 9.06
C GLN A 22 2.18 -6.66 7.59
N LYS A 23 2.17 -7.68 6.72
CA LYS A 23 1.89 -7.49 5.29
C LYS A 23 0.47 -6.99 5.06
N GLU A 24 -0.45 -7.42 5.90
CA GLU A 24 -1.87 -7.07 5.92
C GLU A 24 -2.05 -5.55 6.06
N ASP A 25 -1.23 -4.90 6.88
CA ASP A 25 -1.24 -3.45 7.06
C ASP A 25 -0.94 -2.73 5.74
N VAL A 26 0.03 -3.25 4.99
CA VAL A 26 0.42 -2.72 3.67
C VAL A 26 -0.71 -2.90 2.66
N TYR A 27 -1.35 -4.07 2.62
CA TYR A 27 -2.48 -4.33 1.74
C TYR A 27 -3.66 -3.41 2.01
N GLN A 28 -3.97 -3.11 3.27
CA GLN A 28 -5.09 -2.24 3.62
C GLN A 28 -4.85 -0.78 3.22
N ILE A 29 -3.61 -0.29 3.34
CA ILE A 29 -3.30 1.12 3.07
C ILE A 29 -2.89 1.39 1.62
N VAL A 30 -2.60 0.37 0.81
CA VAL A 30 -1.97 0.55 -0.51
C VAL A 30 -2.82 1.39 -1.47
N ASN A 31 -4.13 1.15 -1.52
CA ASN A 31 -5.04 1.92 -2.35
C ASN A 31 -5.05 3.40 -1.92
N LEU A 32 -5.09 3.66 -0.62
CA LEU A 32 -5.10 5.01 -0.07
C LEU A 32 -3.77 5.75 -0.35
N ALA A 33 -2.65 5.05 -0.26
CA ALA A 33 -1.32 5.65 -0.36
C ALA A 33 -0.80 5.77 -1.79
N LEU A 34 -1.27 4.95 -2.74
CA LEU A 34 -0.75 4.89 -4.11
C LEU A 34 -1.69 5.40 -5.19
N MET A 35 -3.01 5.47 -4.98
CA MET A 35 -4.00 5.79 -6.02
C MET A 35 -3.57 7.00 -6.87
N HIS A 36 -3.22 8.12 -6.24
CA HIS A 36 -2.84 9.36 -6.95
C HIS A 36 -1.36 9.45 -7.32
N ARG A 37 -0.52 8.54 -6.84
CA ARG A 37 0.95 8.60 -6.95
C ARG A 37 1.51 7.63 -7.98
N MET A 38 0.67 6.74 -8.50
CA MET A 38 1.04 5.88 -9.62
C MET A 38 1.16 6.69 -10.90
N ARG A 39 2.33 6.60 -11.53
CA ARG A 39 2.57 7.20 -12.84
C ARG A 39 1.74 6.47 -13.89
N ARG A 40 0.89 7.21 -14.60
CA ARG A 40 -0.01 6.67 -15.64
C ARG A 40 0.39 7.13 -17.03
N LYS A 41 0.00 6.35 -18.04
CA LYS A 41 -0.02 6.81 -19.43
C LYS A 41 -1.31 7.60 -19.71
N PRO A 42 -1.35 8.40 -20.79
CA PRO A 42 -2.61 9.03 -21.22
C PRO A 42 -3.71 7.96 -21.40
N PHE A 43 -4.92 8.24 -20.91
CA PHE A 43 -6.11 7.36 -21.00
C PHE A 43 -6.03 6.02 -20.28
N GLN A 44 -5.04 5.81 -19.39
CA GLN A 44 -4.97 4.62 -18.55
C GLN A 44 -5.84 4.79 -17.30
N ASP A 45 -6.71 3.80 -17.04
CA ASP A 45 -7.52 3.75 -15.83
C ASP A 45 -6.66 3.62 -14.57
N MET A 46 -7.13 4.26 -13.51
CA MET A 46 -6.44 4.36 -12.23
C MET A 46 -6.97 3.28 -11.29
N GLU A 47 -6.44 2.07 -11.43
CA GLU A 47 -6.69 0.97 -10.49
C GLU A 47 -5.37 0.40 -9.97
N VAL A 48 -5.33 0.16 -8.66
CA VAL A 48 -4.23 -0.57 -8.05
C VAL A 48 -4.51 -2.06 -8.23
N ASP A 49 -3.69 -2.72 -9.04
CA ASP A 49 -3.72 -4.17 -9.21
C ASP A 49 -3.22 -4.87 -7.94
N LEU A 50 -4.17 -5.22 -7.06
CA LEU A 50 -3.91 -5.91 -5.80
C LEU A 50 -3.28 -7.29 -5.99
N GLU A 51 -3.54 -7.94 -7.12
CA GLU A 51 -3.01 -9.27 -7.43
C GLU A 51 -1.53 -9.19 -7.82
N LYS A 52 -1.17 -8.20 -8.64
CA LYS A 52 0.22 -7.88 -8.94
C LYS A 52 0.97 -7.40 -7.70
N LEU A 53 0.33 -6.61 -6.86
CA LEU A 53 0.90 -6.17 -5.59
C LEU A 53 1.21 -7.37 -4.68
N SER A 54 0.29 -8.32 -4.55
CA SER A 54 0.50 -9.50 -3.71
C SER A 54 1.68 -10.34 -4.19
N LYS A 55 1.83 -10.50 -5.52
CA LYS A 55 2.98 -11.16 -6.13
C LYS A 55 4.30 -10.47 -5.82
N VAL A 56 4.32 -9.14 -5.69
CA VAL A 56 5.53 -8.37 -5.33
C VAL A 56 5.84 -8.45 -3.83
N LEU A 57 4.81 -8.47 -2.98
CA LEU A 57 4.95 -8.51 -1.51
C LEU A 57 5.19 -9.92 -0.97
N ASN A 58 4.81 -10.97 -1.71
CA ASN A 58 5.00 -12.38 -1.35
C ASN A 58 6.22 -13.02 -2.01
N LYS A 59 7.04 -12.22 -2.71
CA LYS A 59 8.35 -12.63 -3.20
C LYS A 59 9.44 -12.29 -2.19
#